data_AF-K5VYC5-F1
#
_entry.id   AF-K5VYC5-F1
#
_cell.length_a   1.000
_cell.length_b   1.000
_cell.length_c   1.000
_cell.angle_alpha   90.00
_cell.angle_beta   90.00
_cell.angle_gamma   90.00
#
_symmetry.space_group_name_H-M   'P 1'
#
loop_
_entity.id
_entity.type
_entity.pdbx_description
1 polymer ?
#
loop_
_entity_poly.entity_id
_entity_poly.type
_entity_poly.pdbx_seq_one_letter_code
_entity_poly.pdbx_strand_id
1 'polypeptide(L)'
;MNVPALALLAIPLLLVLYVWLNDAKLEQLPTEAARISPERWTKEKIELCYAGLKDGPISVLDEKLPPRTGRRYIVVGGAGFLGGWIVLHLLQRGEDPRRIRVLDIRLPVRQDLQEGRAREVDFIKVDVSDRDAVFKAFNKRWPKVASDIPGAPDPEVTVFHTASVIRFFERHPDLLYLSENVNVHGTQNILDAARDVGVRIIIYTSSGSVGVRRSCFWLLPWQKEPKHFTQVINDDDSNLPKRHDQFFSNYAVSKLAAERRVRAADRSESNDGKVLRTGCIRPGNGVFGPGGDLLVGAYMVRKYNPTWLHAIMQSYTYVENCSLAHLLYEQRLIELENGSTHPDIGGDAFCIADMGPPPTSGDIHFATEVLSGGKVRYHNLSPTAMLGVAQLVELYYLGRRFLIKSRFAFLGSLLPQLLGEIVFLQPSMFALTNVHLYFDDSRARAPPEKGGLGYTNHYTTLEGVCRVVADHYRTGGQGTTRAIAGHVETSQSPLVGAELAIGTAMEKIGDPFDARKALN
;
A
#
# COMPACT_ATOMS: atom_id res chain seq x y z
N MET A 1 9.62 43.10 -38.67
CA MET A 1 9.15 41.98 -37.82
C MET A 1 8.53 42.58 -36.57
N ASN A 2 7.23 42.38 -36.36
CA ASN A 2 6.47 43.03 -35.28
C ASN A 2 6.84 42.45 -33.90
N VAL A 3 7.39 43.29 -33.02
CA VAL A 3 7.69 43.03 -31.60
C VAL A 3 6.60 42.26 -30.83
N PRO A 4 5.28 42.48 -31.04
CA PRO A 4 4.25 41.69 -30.34
C PRO A 4 4.25 40.19 -30.71
N ALA A 5 4.67 39.82 -31.92
CA ALA A 5 4.74 38.40 -32.33
C ALA A 5 5.91 37.66 -31.64
N LEU A 6 7.03 38.34 -31.41
CA LEU A 6 8.15 37.77 -30.63
C LEU A 6 7.79 37.61 -29.15
N ALA A 7 7.07 38.59 -28.57
CA ALA A 7 6.62 38.53 -27.18
C ALA A 7 5.58 37.41 -26.94
N LEU A 8 4.70 37.16 -27.92
CA LEU A 8 3.71 36.07 -27.87
C LEU A 8 4.34 34.67 -27.89
N LEU A 9 5.50 34.50 -28.56
CA LEU A 9 6.25 33.23 -28.58
C LEU A 9 7.19 33.07 -27.38
N ALA A 10 7.57 34.16 -26.71
CA ALA A 10 8.49 34.12 -25.58
C ALA A 10 7.90 33.40 -24.36
N ILE A 11 6.62 33.60 -24.04
CA ILE A 11 5.99 32.99 -22.85
C ILE A 11 5.90 31.46 -22.97
N PRO A 12 5.35 30.88 -24.06
CA PRO A 12 5.35 29.43 -24.24
C PRO A 12 6.76 28.83 -24.21
N LEU A 13 7.74 29.51 -24.82
CA LEU A 13 9.12 29.05 -24.85
C LEU A 13 9.77 29.06 -23.46
N LEU A 14 9.51 30.10 -22.65
CA LEU A 14 9.96 30.17 -21.26
C LEU A 14 9.31 29.10 -20.38
N LEU A 15 8.02 28.77 -20.63
CA LEU A 15 7.33 27.69 -19.92
C LEU A 15 7.91 26.32 -20.27
N VAL A 16 8.16 26.04 -21.55
CA VAL A 16 8.82 24.80 -21.99
C VAL A 16 10.22 24.69 -21.40
N LEU A 17 10.98 25.79 -21.42
CA LEU A 17 12.31 25.84 -20.81
C LEU A 17 12.26 25.60 -19.30
N TYR A 18 11.29 26.20 -18.60
CA TYR A 18 11.09 25.97 -17.18
C TYR A 18 10.77 24.51 -16.87
N VAL A 19 9.83 23.92 -17.59
CA VAL A 19 9.45 22.50 -17.45
C VAL A 19 10.66 21.61 -17.63
N TRP A 20 11.41 21.82 -18.71
CA TRP A 20 12.62 21.05 -19.00
C TRP A 20 13.69 21.18 -17.90
N LEU A 21 13.95 22.40 -17.42
CA LEU A 21 14.92 22.65 -16.35
C LEU A 21 14.48 22.08 -15.01
N ASN A 22 13.18 22.07 -14.71
CA ASN A 22 12.66 21.52 -13.47
C ASN A 22 12.62 19.99 -13.51
N ASP A 23 12.24 19.39 -14.65
CA ASP A 23 12.32 17.94 -14.87
C ASP A 23 13.74 17.44 -14.69
N ALA A 24 14.71 18.13 -15.29
CA ALA A 24 16.13 17.80 -15.13
C ALA A 24 16.58 17.76 -13.66
N LYS A 25 15.90 18.45 -12.74
CA LYS A 25 16.17 18.40 -11.30
C LYS A 25 15.39 17.28 -10.59
N LEU A 26 14.13 17.07 -10.98
CA LEU A 26 13.25 16.05 -10.39
C LEU A 26 13.59 14.61 -10.82
N GLU A 27 14.21 14.45 -11.98
CA GLU A 27 14.63 13.16 -12.53
C GLU A 27 16.04 12.74 -12.08
N GLN A 28 16.71 13.55 -11.26
CA GLN A 28 18.00 13.18 -10.68
C GLN A 28 17.81 12.25 -9.49
N LEU A 29 18.72 11.29 -9.33
CA LEU A 29 18.91 10.57 -8.09
C LEU A 29 19.88 11.37 -7.19
N PRO A 30 19.43 11.97 -6.07
CA PRO A 30 20.28 12.76 -5.21
C PRO A 30 21.46 11.96 -4.67
N THR A 31 22.57 12.64 -4.38
CA THR A 31 23.79 12.00 -3.84
C THR A 31 23.51 11.20 -2.56
N GLU A 32 22.60 11.66 -1.70
CA GLU A 32 22.20 10.94 -0.49
C GLU A 32 21.50 9.62 -0.82
N ALA A 33 20.51 9.65 -1.72
CA ALA A 33 19.81 8.45 -2.17
C ALA A 33 20.76 7.47 -2.91
N ALA A 34 21.67 7.98 -3.75
CA ALA A 34 22.67 7.18 -4.44
C ALA A 34 23.66 6.49 -3.48
N ARG A 35 23.95 7.09 -2.31
CA ARG A 35 24.78 6.45 -1.27
C ARG A 35 24.04 5.30 -0.58
N ILE A 36 22.73 5.45 -0.37
CA ILE A 36 21.88 4.40 0.23
C ILE A 36 21.72 3.22 -0.74
N SER A 37 21.59 3.51 -2.04
CA SER A 37 21.42 2.51 -3.07
C SER A 37 22.37 2.79 -4.25
N PRO A 38 23.60 2.26 -4.19
CA PRO A 38 24.63 2.54 -5.21
C PRO A 38 24.49 1.68 -6.47
N GLU A 39 23.87 0.50 -6.37
CA GLU A 39 23.80 -0.48 -7.46
C GLU A 39 22.41 -0.52 -8.10
N ARG A 40 22.37 -0.56 -9.43
CA ARG A 40 21.15 -0.79 -10.23
C ARG A 40 21.06 -2.25 -10.67
N TRP A 41 19.87 -2.72 -11.04
CA TRP A 41 19.68 -4.11 -11.45
C TRP A 41 20.17 -4.37 -12.88
N THR A 42 20.87 -5.48 -13.08
CA THR A 42 21.30 -5.95 -14.42
C THR A 42 20.37 -7.04 -14.93
N LYS A 43 20.33 -7.21 -16.26
CA LYS A 43 19.51 -8.23 -16.91
C LYS A 43 19.84 -9.63 -16.40
N GLU A 44 21.13 -9.94 -16.28
CA GLU A 44 21.64 -11.25 -15.84
C GLU A 44 21.16 -11.56 -14.41
N LYS A 45 21.21 -10.57 -13.51
CA LYS A 45 20.76 -10.72 -12.13
C LYS A 45 19.25 -10.97 -12.06
N ILE A 46 18.47 -10.27 -12.87
CA ILE A 46 17.02 -10.43 -12.96
C ILE A 46 16.65 -11.83 -13.48
N GLU A 47 17.25 -12.25 -14.60
CA GLU A 47 16.96 -13.54 -15.23
C GLU A 47 17.37 -14.72 -14.33
N LEU A 48 18.54 -14.62 -13.67
CA LEU A 48 19.01 -15.63 -12.72
C LEU A 48 18.06 -15.76 -11.53
N CYS A 49 17.65 -14.62 -10.94
CA CYS A 49 16.70 -14.60 -9.83
C CYS A 49 15.35 -15.22 -10.22
N TYR A 50 14.82 -14.82 -11.39
CA TYR A 50 13.55 -15.35 -11.87
C TYR A 50 13.62 -16.86 -12.16
N ALA A 51 14.69 -17.33 -12.79
CA ALA A 51 14.89 -18.75 -13.09
C ALA A 51 14.88 -19.62 -11.82
N GLY A 52 15.43 -19.12 -10.70
CA GLY A 52 15.42 -19.82 -9.42
C GLY A 52 14.06 -19.84 -8.70
N LEU A 53 13.16 -18.92 -9.02
CA LEU A 53 11.89 -18.73 -8.29
C LEU A 53 10.64 -19.16 -9.08
N LYS A 54 10.70 -19.16 -10.42
CA LYS A 54 9.54 -19.40 -11.30
C LYS A 54 8.87 -20.75 -11.10
N ASP A 55 9.60 -21.76 -10.63
CA ASP A 55 9.11 -23.13 -10.40
C ASP A 55 8.98 -23.47 -8.90
N GLY A 56 9.32 -22.52 -8.01
CA GLY A 56 9.25 -22.72 -6.56
C GLY A 56 7.82 -22.63 -5.99
N PRO A 57 7.61 -23.00 -4.72
CA PRO A 57 6.29 -22.97 -4.08
C PRO A 57 5.70 -21.55 -4.06
N ILE A 58 4.38 -21.45 -3.89
CA ILE A 58 3.66 -20.16 -3.92
C ILE A 58 4.10 -19.25 -2.77
N SER A 59 4.23 -19.80 -1.56
CA SER A 59 4.89 -19.16 -0.41
C SER A 59 6.17 -19.92 -0.08
N VAL A 60 7.25 -19.22 0.23
CA VAL A 60 8.50 -19.82 0.77
C VAL A 60 8.70 -19.54 2.25
N LEU A 61 7.66 -19.05 2.94
CA LEU A 61 7.65 -18.90 4.39
C LEU A 61 7.36 -20.20 5.13
N ASP A 62 7.19 -21.32 4.42
CA ASP A 62 7.15 -22.65 5.01
C ASP A 62 8.35 -22.83 5.97
N GLU A 63 8.05 -23.32 7.18
CA GLU A 63 9.00 -23.54 8.30
C GLU A 63 9.63 -22.27 8.91
N LYS A 64 9.35 -21.09 8.36
CA LYS A 64 9.89 -19.79 8.84
C LYS A 64 8.87 -18.95 9.60
N LEU A 65 7.60 -19.34 9.55
CA LEU A 65 6.55 -18.72 10.36
C LEU A 65 6.75 -19.04 11.85
N PRO A 66 6.37 -18.13 12.76
CA PRO A 66 6.30 -18.43 14.19
C PRO A 66 5.44 -19.67 14.45
N PRO A 67 5.69 -20.40 15.55
CA PRO A 67 4.98 -21.64 15.85
C PRO A 67 3.47 -21.41 16.00
N ARG A 68 2.71 -22.49 15.82
CA ARG A 68 1.27 -22.51 16.14
C ARG A 68 1.06 -22.12 17.60
N THR A 69 0.12 -21.24 17.86
CA THR A 69 -0.21 -20.76 19.21
C THR A 69 -1.47 -21.42 19.76
N GLY A 70 -2.37 -21.86 18.87
CA GLY A 70 -3.69 -22.34 19.26
C GLY A 70 -4.62 -21.22 19.74
N ARG A 71 -4.35 -19.95 19.49
CA ARG A 71 -5.26 -18.84 19.85
C ARG A 71 -6.45 -18.75 18.90
N ARG A 72 -7.42 -17.90 19.26
CA ARG A 72 -8.48 -17.42 18.35
C ARG A 72 -8.01 -16.15 17.67
N TYR A 73 -8.40 -15.96 16.41
CA TYR A 73 -7.89 -14.91 15.53
C TYR A 73 -9.03 -14.12 14.90
N ILE A 74 -9.04 -12.80 15.10
CA ILE A 74 -9.88 -11.89 14.34
C ILE A 74 -8.99 -11.10 13.38
N VAL A 75 -9.13 -11.31 12.08
CA VAL A 75 -8.41 -10.57 11.05
C VAL A 75 -9.35 -9.53 10.45
N VAL A 76 -9.22 -8.29 10.91
CA VAL A 76 -9.99 -7.14 10.41
C VAL A 76 -9.32 -6.63 9.13
N GLY A 77 -10.07 -6.54 8.03
CA GLY A 77 -9.53 -6.37 6.69
C GLY A 77 -8.98 -7.67 6.08
N GLY A 78 -9.36 -8.83 6.62
CA GLY A 78 -8.83 -10.15 6.24
C GLY A 78 -9.19 -10.63 4.84
N ALA A 79 -10.15 -9.99 4.16
CA ALA A 79 -10.43 -10.25 2.73
C ALA A 79 -9.59 -9.35 1.80
N GLY A 80 -8.88 -8.37 2.36
CA GLY A 80 -7.98 -7.49 1.64
C GLY A 80 -6.61 -8.11 1.34
N PHE A 81 -5.72 -7.30 0.77
CA PHE A 81 -4.41 -7.75 0.28
C PHE A 81 -3.51 -8.33 1.39
N LEU A 82 -3.11 -7.49 2.36
CA LEU A 82 -2.28 -7.94 3.49
C LEU A 82 -3.04 -8.87 4.43
N GLY A 83 -4.28 -8.53 4.79
CA GLY A 83 -5.10 -9.32 5.70
C GLY A 83 -5.32 -10.75 5.20
N GLY A 84 -5.51 -10.92 3.89
CA GLY A 84 -5.60 -12.24 3.26
C GLY A 84 -4.32 -13.06 3.45
N TRP A 85 -3.15 -12.45 3.27
CA TRP A 85 -1.87 -13.12 3.53
C TRP A 85 -1.68 -13.50 5.00
N ILE A 86 -2.15 -12.66 5.94
CA ILE A 86 -2.17 -13.01 7.37
C ILE A 86 -3.04 -14.25 7.61
N VAL A 87 -4.24 -14.33 7.01
CA VAL A 87 -5.11 -15.51 7.12
C VAL A 87 -4.41 -16.76 6.57
N LEU A 88 -3.80 -16.67 5.39
CA LEU A 88 -3.08 -17.78 4.77
C LEU A 88 -1.91 -18.25 5.64
N HIS A 89 -1.11 -17.34 6.19
CA HIS A 89 0.01 -17.71 7.06
C HIS A 89 -0.43 -18.27 8.41
N LEU A 90 -1.55 -17.81 8.99
CA LEU A 90 -2.14 -18.43 10.18
C LEU A 90 -2.51 -19.90 9.91
N LEU A 91 -3.14 -20.17 8.76
CA LEU A 91 -3.48 -21.52 8.35
C LEU A 91 -2.22 -22.37 8.08
N GLN A 92 -1.22 -21.79 7.42
CA GLN A 92 0.04 -22.42 7.03
C GLN A 92 0.86 -22.82 8.26
N ARG A 93 0.95 -21.97 9.30
CA ARG A 93 1.60 -22.35 10.57
C ARG A 93 0.80 -23.37 11.40
N GLY A 94 -0.36 -23.81 10.92
CA GLY A 94 -1.12 -24.91 11.51
C GLY A 94 -2.31 -24.50 12.38
N GLU A 95 -2.73 -23.23 12.37
CA GLU A 95 -3.96 -22.85 13.09
C GLU A 95 -5.20 -23.54 12.49
N ASP A 96 -6.19 -23.81 13.34
CA ASP A 96 -7.47 -24.37 12.89
C ASP A 96 -8.29 -23.25 12.23
N PRO A 97 -8.80 -23.43 11.00
CA PRO A 97 -9.62 -22.41 10.32
C PRO A 97 -10.84 -21.97 11.14
N ARG A 98 -11.40 -22.84 11.98
CA ARG A 98 -12.53 -22.54 12.86
C ARG A 98 -12.16 -21.60 14.02
N ARG A 99 -10.86 -21.41 14.28
CA ARG A 99 -10.33 -20.40 15.22
C ARG A 99 -10.00 -19.08 14.54
N ILE A 100 -10.18 -18.96 13.22
CA ILE A 100 -9.95 -17.73 12.48
C ILE A 100 -11.29 -17.15 12.05
N ARG A 101 -11.43 -15.84 12.22
CA ARG A 101 -12.57 -15.06 11.78
C ARG A 101 -12.09 -13.84 11.01
N VAL A 102 -12.61 -13.65 9.82
CA VAL A 102 -12.37 -12.49 8.96
C VAL A 102 -13.52 -11.51 9.09
N LEU A 103 -13.19 -10.25 9.35
CA LEU A 103 -14.10 -9.11 9.31
C LEU A 103 -13.70 -8.23 8.15
N ASP A 104 -14.58 -8.02 7.17
CA ASP A 104 -14.31 -7.13 6.04
C ASP A 104 -15.61 -6.58 5.46
N ILE A 105 -15.54 -5.44 4.77
CA ILE A 105 -16.70 -4.84 4.09
C ILE A 105 -17.08 -5.62 2.83
N ARG A 106 -16.19 -6.48 2.32
CA ARG A 106 -16.42 -7.31 1.12
C ARG A 106 -15.97 -8.75 1.33
N LEU A 107 -16.62 -9.68 0.64
CA LEU A 107 -16.19 -11.08 0.61
C LEU A 107 -14.78 -11.19 -0.02
N PRO A 108 -13.98 -12.19 0.38
CA PRO A 108 -12.71 -12.49 -0.28
C PRO A 108 -12.94 -12.72 -1.77
N VAL A 109 -12.08 -12.13 -2.61
CA VAL A 109 -12.12 -12.31 -4.08
C VAL A 109 -10.95 -13.13 -4.61
N ARG A 110 -9.88 -13.26 -3.82
CA ARG A 110 -8.73 -14.10 -4.18
C ARG A 110 -9.13 -15.56 -4.04
N GLN A 111 -8.76 -16.36 -5.04
CA GLN A 111 -9.12 -17.78 -5.12
C GLN A 111 -8.52 -18.59 -3.95
N ASP A 112 -7.29 -18.27 -3.54
CA ASP A 112 -6.61 -18.91 -2.40
C ASP A 112 -7.31 -18.70 -1.05
N LEU A 113 -8.17 -17.68 -0.93
CA LEU A 113 -9.03 -17.45 0.24
C LEU A 113 -10.41 -18.12 0.14
N GLN A 114 -10.75 -18.67 -1.02
CA GLN A 114 -12.06 -19.30 -1.30
C GLN A 114 -11.97 -20.84 -1.36
N GLU A 115 -10.76 -21.40 -1.36
CA GLU A 115 -10.49 -22.81 -1.53
C GLU A 115 -9.78 -23.43 -0.33
N GLY A 116 -9.65 -24.77 -0.34
CA GLY A 116 -8.95 -25.53 0.70
C GLY A 116 -9.43 -25.20 2.12
N ARG A 117 -8.48 -25.09 3.06
CA ARG A 117 -8.75 -24.77 4.46
C ARG A 117 -9.24 -23.35 4.67
N ALA A 118 -8.90 -22.41 3.77
CA ALA A 118 -9.34 -21.02 3.89
C ALA A 118 -10.85 -20.87 3.73
N ARG A 119 -11.49 -21.75 2.95
CA ARG A 119 -12.96 -21.82 2.82
C ARG A 119 -13.68 -22.11 4.15
N GLU A 120 -13.01 -22.77 5.09
CA GLU A 120 -13.57 -23.09 6.42
C GLU A 120 -13.46 -21.91 7.42
N VAL A 121 -12.73 -20.84 7.06
CA VAL A 121 -12.56 -19.65 7.90
C VAL A 121 -13.88 -18.88 7.97
N ASP A 122 -14.28 -18.47 9.18
CA ASP A 122 -15.52 -17.72 9.38
C ASP A 122 -15.39 -16.32 8.78
N PHE A 123 -16.34 -15.92 7.94
CA PHE A 123 -16.38 -14.58 7.36
C PHE A 123 -17.59 -13.81 7.88
N ILE A 124 -17.37 -12.56 8.29
CA ILE A 124 -18.43 -11.63 8.68
C ILE A 124 -18.27 -10.34 7.88
N LYS A 125 -19.32 -9.99 7.12
CA LYS A 125 -19.39 -8.70 6.44
C LYS A 125 -19.60 -7.59 7.48
N VAL A 126 -18.62 -6.71 7.64
CA VAL A 126 -18.63 -5.62 8.64
C VAL A 126 -18.02 -4.37 8.04
N ASP A 127 -18.71 -3.24 8.18
CA ASP A 127 -18.09 -1.92 8.05
C ASP A 127 -17.54 -1.53 9.42
N VAL A 128 -16.22 -1.30 9.53
CA VAL A 128 -15.60 -0.96 10.81
C VAL A 128 -16.07 0.39 11.37
N SER A 129 -16.63 1.26 10.53
CA SER A 129 -17.23 2.53 10.97
C SER A 129 -18.60 2.35 11.65
N ASP A 130 -19.26 1.20 11.44
CA ASP A 130 -20.48 0.81 12.15
C ASP A 130 -20.11 0.11 13.46
N ARG A 131 -20.23 0.86 14.56
CA ARG A 131 -19.91 0.38 15.91
C ARG A 131 -20.70 -0.88 16.26
N ASP A 132 -22.01 -0.91 16.04
CA ASP A 132 -22.85 -2.01 16.51
C ASP A 132 -22.59 -3.29 15.70
N ALA A 133 -22.31 -3.14 14.40
CA ALA A 133 -21.86 -4.25 13.55
C ALA A 133 -20.52 -4.84 14.04
N VAL A 134 -19.56 -4.00 14.41
CA VAL A 134 -18.28 -4.43 14.98
C VAL A 134 -18.48 -5.19 16.29
N PHE A 135 -19.24 -4.62 17.23
CA PHE A 135 -19.51 -5.28 18.52
C PHE A 135 -20.20 -6.64 18.34
N LYS A 136 -21.19 -6.71 17.45
CA LYS A 136 -21.87 -7.98 17.10
C LYS A 136 -20.90 -9.01 16.51
N ALA A 137 -19.97 -8.58 15.66
CA ALA A 137 -18.99 -9.48 15.03
C ALA A 137 -17.95 -10.01 16.02
N PHE A 138 -17.51 -9.19 16.97
CA PHE A 138 -16.60 -9.60 18.05
C PHE A 138 -17.28 -10.57 19.02
N ASN A 139 -18.54 -10.29 19.38
CA ASN A 139 -19.34 -11.12 20.30
C ASN A 139 -19.90 -12.41 19.67
N LYS A 140 -19.74 -12.63 18.35
CA LYS A 140 -20.21 -13.87 17.71
C LYS A 140 -19.50 -15.07 18.34
N ARG A 141 -20.29 -16.06 18.77
CA ARG A 141 -19.80 -17.27 19.42
C ARG A 141 -18.81 -18.03 18.53
N TRP A 142 -17.71 -18.48 19.13
CA TRP A 142 -16.73 -19.33 18.46
C TRP A 142 -17.24 -20.78 18.36
N PRO A 143 -17.03 -21.47 17.22
CA PRO A 143 -17.30 -22.90 17.12
C PRO A 143 -16.36 -23.68 18.05
N LYS A 144 -16.84 -24.83 18.56
CA LYS A 144 -15.97 -25.78 19.25
C LYS A 144 -15.10 -26.51 18.23
N VAL A 145 -13.84 -26.74 18.58
CA VAL A 145 -12.91 -27.55 17.77
C VAL A 145 -12.44 -28.76 18.57
N ALA A 146 -11.98 -29.80 17.87
CA ALA A 146 -11.58 -31.06 18.51
C ALA A 146 -10.42 -30.89 19.52
N SER A 147 -9.59 -29.87 19.35
CA SER A 147 -8.50 -29.55 20.28
C SER A 147 -8.96 -28.74 21.52
N ASP A 148 -10.25 -28.42 21.64
CA ASP A 148 -10.78 -27.79 22.86
C ASP A 148 -10.89 -28.82 23.97
N ILE A 149 -10.29 -28.51 25.12
CA ILE A 149 -10.34 -29.36 26.31
C ILE A 149 -11.60 -29.01 27.12
N PRO A 150 -12.54 -29.95 27.35
CA PRO A 150 -13.71 -29.68 28.16
C PRO A 150 -13.34 -29.19 29.56
N GLY A 151 -13.88 -28.04 29.97
CA GLY A 151 -13.63 -27.44 31.28
C GLY A 151 -12.38 -26.56 31.38
N ALA A 152 -11.53 -26.52 30.35
CA ALA A 152 -10.44 -25.54 30.27
C ALA A 152 -10.98 -24.14 29.90
N PRO A 153 -10.28 -23.05 30.27
CA PRO A 153 -10.60 -21.71 29.80
C PRO A 153 -10.62 -21.63 28.28
N ASP A 154 -11.48 -20.75 27.76
CA ASP A 154 -11.52 -20.47 26.33
C ASP A 154 -10.14 -19.95 25.84
N PRO A 155 -9.69 -20.36 24.64
CA PRO A 155 -8.46 -19.85 24.05
C PRO A 155 -8.48 -18.32 23.96
N GLU A 156 -7.33 -17.71 24.26
CA GLU A 156 -7.13 -16.27 24.15
C GLU A 156 -7.31 -15.77 22.70
N VAL A 157 -7.68 -14.50 22.54
CA VAL A 157 -7.94 -13.89 21.24
C VAL A 157 -6.83 -12.90 20.86
N THR A 158 -6.33 -13.04 19.64
CA THR A 158 -5.47 -12.07 18.94
C THR A 158 -6.26 -11.40 17.82
N VAL A 159 -6.11 -10.07 17.68
CA VAL A 159 -6.65 -9.31 16.55
C VAL A 159 -5.51 -8.81 15.67
N PHE A 160 -5.61 -9.07 14.37
CA PHE A 160 -4.80 -8.39 13.36
C PHE A 160 -5.69 -7.34 12.66
N HIS A 161 -5.41 -6.06 12.89
CA HIS A 161 -6.20 -4.97 12.33
C HIS A 161 -5.50 -4.33 11.14
N THR A 162 -5.93 -4.73 9.95
CA THR A 162 -5.39 -4.29 8.65
C THR A 162 -6.36 -3.39 7.87
N ALA A 163 -7.61 -3.25 8.34
CA ALA A 163 -8.63 -2.48 7.64
C ALA A 163 -8.31 -0.99 7.64
N SER A 164 -8.41 -0.37 6.47
CA SER A 164 -8.05 1.02 6.25
C SER A 164 -8.67 1.51 4.94
N VAL A 165 -9.06 2.79 4.90
CA VAL A 165 -9.32 3.49 3.65
C VAL A 165 -8.06 4.24 3.22
N ILE A 166 -7.55 3.91 2.04
CA ILE A 166 -6.32 4.50 1.49
C ILE A 166 -6.70 5.64 0.55
N ARG A 167 -6.50 6.89 0.99
CA ARG A 167 -6.83 8.12 0.24
C ARG A 167 -5.62 9.02 0.08
N PHE A 168 -4.56 8.51 -0.54
CA PHE A 168 -3.29 9.23 -0.71
C PHE A 168 -3.39 10.53 -1.53
N PHE A 169 -4.44 10.66 -2.35
CA PHE A 169 -4.61 11.77 -3.28
C PHE A 169 -5.18 13.05 -2.65
N GLU A 170 -5.69 13.00 -1.42
CA GLU A 170 -6.25 14.17 -0.74
C GLU A 170 -5.32 14.69 0.35
N ARG A 171 -5.15 16.02 0.36
CA ARG A 171 -4.37 16.75 1.39
C ARG A 171 -5.08 17.96 1.98
N HIS A 172 -6.31 18.27 1.56
CA HIS A 172 -7.04 19.42 2.11
C HIS A 172 -7.70 19.05 3.46
N PRO A 173 -7.56 19.85 4.53
CA PRO A 173 -8.10 19.55 5.86
C PRO A 173 -9.61 19.24 5.89
N ASP A 174 -10.44 19.97 5.14
CA ASP A 174 -11.90 19.73 5.04
C ASP A 174 -12.31 18.35 4.49
N LEU A 175 -11.35 17.57 4.00
CA LEU A 175 -11.54 16.22 3.50
C LEU A 175 -11.05 15.15 4.48
N LEU A 176 -10.36 15.54 5.56
CA LEU A 176 -9.71 14.63 6.50
C LEU A 176 -10.69 13.59 7.08
N TYR A 177 -11.91 14.03 7.40
CA TYR A 177 -12.97 13.17 7.95
C TYR A 177 -13.27 11.94 7.07
N LEU A 178 -13.07 12.03 5.75
CA LEU A 178 -13.27 10.88 4.84
C LEU A 178 -12.30 9.74 5.12
N SER A 179 -11.11 10.06 5.62
CA SER A 179 -10.13 9.06 6.07
C SER A 179 -10.35 8.69 7.53
N GLU A 180 -10.68 9.65 8.39
CA GLU A 180 -10.85 9.42 9.83
C GLU A 180 -12.04 8.53 10.17
N ASN A 181 -13.16 8.62 9.44
CA ASN A 181 -14.34 7.79 9.66
C ASN A 181 -14.00 6.29 9.69
N VAL A 182 -13.11 5.84 8.81
CA VAL A 182 -12.67 4.44 8.78
C VAL A 182 -11.41 4.24 9.60
N ASN A 183 -10.36 5.02 9.33
CA ASN A 183 -9.03 4.75 9.88
C ASN A 183 -8.97 5.03 11.38
N VAL A 184 -9.66 6.07 11.86
CA VAL A 184 -9.56 6.56 13.24
C VAL A 184 -10.75 6.08 14.06
N HIS A 185 -11.98 6.38 13.63
CA HIS A 185 -13.20 5.97 14.32
C HIS A 185 -13.44 4.47 14.21
N GLY A 186 -13.21 3.87 13.03
CA GLY A 186 -13.28 2.42 12.87
C GLY A 186 -12.26 1.68 13.74
N THR A 187 -11.02 2.18 13.82
CA THR A 187 -10.02 1.62 14.75
C THR A 187 -10.45 1.75 16.21
N GLN A 188 -11.08 2.86 16.61
CA GLN A 188 -11.62 2.99 17.96
C GLN A 188 -12.71 1.96 18.25
N ASN A 189 -13.63 1.73 17.31
CA ASN A 189 -14.66 0.70 17.45
C ASN A 189 -14.05 -0.69 17.66
N ILE A 190 -12.95 -1.01 16.94
CA ILE A 190 -12.19 -2.25 17.12
C ILE A 190 -11.58 -2.32 18.52
N LEU A 191 -10.92 -1.26 19.00
CA LEU A 191 -10.33 -1.21 20.34
C LEU A 191 -11.39 -1.37 21.44
N ASP A 192 -12.55 -0.76 21.27
CA ASP A 192 -13.65 -0.82 22.23
C ASP A 192 -14.26 -2.22 22.27
N ALA A 193 -14.56 -2.82 21.11
CA ALA A 193 -15.09 -4.18 21.03
C ALA A 193 -14.07 -5.24 21.48
N ALA A 194 -12.78 -5.02 21.23
CA ALA A 194 -11.72 -5.90 21.69
C ALA A 194 -11.63 -5.95 23.23
N ARG A 195 -11.74 -4.79 23.89
CA ARG A 195 -11.80 -4.70 25.36
C ARG A 195 -13.09 -5.29 25.93
N ASP A 196 -14.19 -5.20 25.21
CA ASP A 196 -15.48 -5.80 25.62
C ASP A 196 -15.41 -7.32 25.71
N VAL A 197 -14.77 -7.99 24.75
CA VAL A 197 -14.66 -9.46 24.70
C VAL A 197 -13.37 -10.04 25.31
N GLY A 198 -12.56 -9.21 25.96
CA GLY A 198 -11.32 -9.65 26.62
C GLY A 198 -10.23 -10.11 25.65
N VAL A 199 -10.06 -9.41 24.51
CA VAL A 199 -8.91 -9.61 23.60
C VAL A 199 -7.60 -9.36 24.34
N ARG A 200 -6.62 -10.21 24.08
CA ARG A 200 -5.31 -10.15 24.74
C ARG A 200 -4.28 -9.39 23.90
N ILE A 201 -4.29 -9.55 22.58
CA ILE A 201 -3.30 -8.92 21.69
C ILE A 201 -4.00 -8.25 20.50
N ILE A 202 -3.60 -7.01 20.19
CA ILE A 202 -3.96 -6.32 18.93
C ILE A 202 -2.68 -5.87 18.22
N ILE A 203 -2.45 -6.39 17.01
CA ILE A 203 -1.42 -5.87 16.11
C ILE A 203 -2.10 -5.06 15.01
N TYR A 204 -1.76 -3.77 14.93
CA TYR A 204 -2.30 -2.84 13.95
C TYR A 204 -1.32 -2.59 12.82
N THR A 205 -1.80 -2.68 11.58
CA THR A 205 -1.04 -2.21 10.42
C THR A 205 -1.15 -0.69 10.35
N SER A 206 -0.13 0.02 10.80
CA SER A 206 0.08 1.44 10.51
C SER A 206 0.61 1.61 9.09
N SER A 207 1.47 2.61 8.84
CA SER A 207 2.10 2.83 7.55
C SER A 207 3.43 3.53 7.77
N GLY A 208 4.51 3.12 7.09
CA GLY A 208 5.75 3.91 7.06
C GLY A 208 5.50 5.33 6.54
N SER A 209 4.48 5.49 5.68
CA SER A 209 4.09 6.79 5.15
C SER A 209 3.65 7.81 6.22
N VAL A 210 3.41 7.42 7.48
CA VAL A 210 3.13 8.37 8.57
C VAL A 210 4.32 9.29 8.86
N GLY A 211 5.54 8.87 8.54
CA GLY A 211 6.75 9.69 8.65
C GLY A 211 7.05 10.56 7.44
N VAL A 212 6.39 10.33 6.30
CA VAL A 212 6.69 11.02 5.04
C VAL A 212 6.23 12.47 5.09
N ARG A 213 7.19 13.38 4.86
CA ARG A 213 6.98 14.83 4.81
C ARG A 213 6.65 15.27 3.40
N ARG A 214 5.71 16.21 3.29
CA ARG A 214 5.44 16.86 2.00
C ARG A 214 6.66 17.66 1.52
N SER A 215 6.78 17.79 0.20
CA SER A 215 7.76 18.66 -0.46
C SER A 215 7.10 19.63 -1.44
N CYS A 216 7.90 20.55 -1.99
CA CYS A 216 7.52 21.43 -3.09
C CYS A 216 8.33 21.07 -4.33
N PHE A 217 7.64 20.74 -5.41
CA PHE A 217 8.24 20.29 -6.67
C PHE A 217 8.25 21.39 -7.75
N TRP A 218 7.68 22.56 -7.46
CA TRP A 218 7.85 23.77 -8.26
C TRP A 218 9.12 24.48 -7.79
N LEU A 219 10.26 24.14 -8.39
CA LEU A 219 11.55 24.68 -7.97
C LEU A 219 11.80 26.02 -8.65
N LEU A 220 12.41 26.94 -7.91
CA LEU A 220 12.98 28.17 -8.45
C LEU A 220 14.29 27.85 -9.19
N PRO A 221 14.72 28.69 -10.16
CA PRO A 221 15.89 28.40 -11.00
C PRO A 221 17.17 28.06 -10.21
N TRP A 222 17.39 28.71 -9.06
CA TRP A 222 18.58 28.51 -8.21
C TRP A 222 18.48 27.32 -7.23
N GLN A 223 17.31 26.70 -7.07
CA GLN A 223 17.18 25.51 -6.24
C GLN A 223 17.68 24.29 -7.01
N LYS A 224 18.47 23.44 -6.36
CA LYS A 224 19.00 22.21 -6.97
C LYS A 224 18.03 21.04 -6.89
N GLU A 225 17.38 20.90 -5.74
CA GLU A 225 16.46 19.80 -5.44
C GLU A 225 15.33 20.26 -4.49
N PRO A 226 14.21 19.51 -4.42
CA PRO A 226 13.15 19.74 -3.45
C PRO A 226 13.64 19.64 -1.99
N LYS A 227 12.98 20.33 -1.06
CA LYS A 227 13.23 20.12 0.38
C LYS A 227 12.74 18.73 0.78
N HIS A 228 13.46 18.01 1.64
CA HIS A 228 13.08 16.63 2.01
C HIS A 228 12.93 15.71 0.77
N PHE A 229 13.79 15.87 -0.24
CA PHE A 229 13.72 15.06 -1.44
C PHE A 229 14.17 13.62 -1.17
N THR A 230 15.23 13.45 -0.38
CA THR A 230 15.58 12.17 0.26
C THR A 230 15.11 12.20 1.71
N GLN A 231 14.42 11.15 2.16
CA GLN A 231 13.91 11.03 3.52
C GLN A 231 14.23 9.63 4.08
N VAL A 232 14.93 9.63 5.22
CA VAL A 232 15.13 8.44 6.05
C VAL A 232 14.03 8.40 7.09
N ILE A 233 13.18 7.37 7.04
CA ILE A 233 12.06 7.16 7.94
C ILE A 233 12.40 5.99 8.86
N ASN A 234 12.24 6.19 10.16
CA ASN A 234 12.54 5.19 11.19
C ASN A 234 11.44 5.18 12.27
N ASP A 235 11.71 4.48 13.37
CA ASP A 235 10.76 4.29 14.46
C ASP A 235 10.68 5.49 15.42
N ASP A 236 11.58 6.46 15.28
CA ASP A 236 11.65 7.61 16.18
C ASP A 236 10.51 8.60 15.91
N ASP A 237 9.58 8.65 16.86
CA ASP A 237 8.42 9.54 16.84
C ASP A 237 8.80 11.03 16.80
N SER A 238 10.03 11.41 17.20
CA SER A 238 10.52 12.78 17.13
C SER A 238 10.58 13.32 15.69
N ASN A 239 10.80 12.42 14.72
CA ASN A 239 10.92 12.73 13.30
C ASN A 239 9.57 12.88 12.59
N LEU A 240 8.49 12.41 13.20
CA LEU A 240 7.16 12.42 12.62
C LEU A 240 6.65 13.86 12.36
N PRO A 241 5.87 14.08 11.28
CA PRO A 241 5.19 15.34 11.06
C PRO A 241 4.24 15.68 12.23
N LYS A 242 4.23 16.95 12.65
CA LYS A 242 3.45 17.43 13.81
C LYS A 242 2.22 18.23 13.43
N ARG A 243 2.29 18.94 12.30
CA ARG A 243 1.18 19.75 11.77
C ARG A 243 0.58 19.07 10.56
N HIS A 244 -0.72 19.21 10.37
CA HIS A 244 -1.45 18.65 9.22
C HIS A 244 -0.78 19.00 7.89
N ASP A 245 -0.36 20.26 7.74
CA ASP A 245 0.29 20.73 6.54
C ASP A 245 1.66 20.08 6.31
N GLN A 246 2.32 19.47 7.28
CA GLN A 246 3.60 18.77 7.05
C GLN A 246 3.42 17.37 6.43
N PHE A 247 2.23 16.77 6.56
CA PHE A 247 1.95 15.46 5.99
C PHE A 247 1.75 15.55 4.48
N PHE A 248 2.11 14.48 3.77
CA PHE A 248 1.85 14.41 2.34
C PHE A 248 0.34 14.32 2.02
N SER A 249 -0.45 13.67 2.88
CA SER A 249 -1.87 13.37 2.66
C SER A 249 -2.65 13.27 3.98
N ASN A 250 -3.97 13.49 3.90
CA ASN A 250 -4.93 13.16 4.95
C ASN A 250 -4.87 11.69 5.40
N TYR A 251 -4.50 10.78 4.49
CA TYR A 251 -4.30 9.37 4.85
C TYR A 251 -3.26 9.23 5.97
N ALA A 252 -2.09 9.85 5.82
CA ALA A 252 -1.01 9.75 6.79
C ALA A 252 -1.41 10.32 8.16
N VAL A 253 -2.13 11.45 8.16
CA VAL A 253 -2.69 12.06 9.37
C VAL A 253 -3.60 11.07 10.09
N SER A 254 -4.55 10.46 9.36
CA SER A 254 -5.52 9.52 9.93
C SER A 254 -4.86 8.22 10.42
N LYS A 255 -3.85 7.70 9.71
CA LYS A 255 -3.12 6.49 10.13
C LYS A 255 -2.30 6.74 11.38
N LEU A 256 -1.63 7.89 11.48
CA LEU A 256 -0.89 8.24 12.69
C LEU A 256 -1.82 8.48 13.89
N ALA A 257 -2.98 9.11 13.67
CA ALA A 257 -3.97 9.30 14.73
C ALA A 257 -4.51 7.96 15.26
N ALA A 258 -4.78 7.00 14.36
CA ALA A 258 -5.18 5.65 14.72
C ALA A 258 -4.06 4.87 15.42
N GLU A 259 -2.83 4.97 14.93
CA GLU A 259 -1.66 4.34 15.55
C GLU A 259 -1.49 4.80 17.00
N ARG A 260 -1.60 6.11 17.26
CA ARG A 260 -1.53 6.67 18.61
C ARG A 260 -2.61 6.10 19.54
N ARG A 261 -3.83 5.88 19.04
CA ARG A 261 -4.91 5.27 19.82
C ARG A 261 -4.63 3.81 20.16
N VAL A 262 -4.11 3.04 19.20
CA VAL A 262 -3.74 1.63 19.44
C VAL A 262 -2.62 1.56 20.47
N ARG A 263 -1.54 2.33 20.28
CA ARG A 263 -0.39 2.34 21.19
C ARG A 263 -0.78 2.77 22.61
N ALA A 264 -1.64 3.78 22.73
CA ALA A 264 -2.16 4.23 24.02
C ALA A 264 -3.09 3.21 24.71
N ALA A 265 -3.60 2.21 23.99
CA ALA A 265 -4.41 1.15 24.56
C ALA A 265 -3.58 -0.03 25.09
N ASP A 266 -2.25 -0.05 24.88
CA ASP A 266 -1.37 -1.04 25.53
C ASP A 266 -1.52 -0.96 27.05
N ARG A 267 -1.61 -2.13 27.69
CA ARG A 267 -1.84 -2.34 29.12
C ARG A 267 -3.19 -1.84 29.64
N SER A 268 -4.13 -1.47 28.77
CA SER A 268 -5.49 -1.19 29.23
C SER A 268 -6.20 -2.46 29.69
N GLU A 269 -7.04 -2.36 30.71
CA GLU A 269 -7.84 -3.48 31.19
C GLU A 269 -9.10 -3.64 30.35
N SER A 270 -9.44 -4.90 30.08
CA SER A 270 -10.72 -5.31 29.50
C SER A 270 -11.77 -5.49 30.60
N ASN A 271 -13.04 -5.62 30.18
CA ASN A 271 -14.16 -5.73 31.12
C ASN A 271 -14.08 -6.96 32.04
N ASP A 272 -13.36 -8.01 31.63
CA ASP A 272 -13.13 -9.23 32.41
C ASP A 272 -11.80 -9.23 33.18
N GLY A 273 -11.12 -8.08 33.27
CA GLY A 273 -9.87 -7.89 34.01
C GLY A 273 -8.62 -8.38 33.29
N LYS A 274 -8.72 -8.84 32.03
CA LYS A 274 -7.52 -9.16 31.24
C LYS A 274 -6.83 -7.90 30.76
N VAL A 275 -5.52 -7.94 30.67
CA VAL A 275 -4.70 -6.82 30.17
C VAL A 275 -4.59 -6.91 28.65
N LEU A 276 -4.89 -5.83 27.94
CA LEU A 276 -4.71 -5.75 26.49
C LEU A 276 -3.26 -5.38 26.17
N ARG A 277 -2.60 -6.13 25.29
CA ARG A 277 -1.30 -5.80 24.70
C ARG A 277 -1.47 -5.34 23.26
N THR A 278 -0.73 -4.32 22.85
CA THR A 278 -0.84 -3.77 21.50
C THR A 278 0.50 -3.58 20.83
N GLY A 279 0.49 -3.45 19.51
CA GLY A 279 1.67 -3.16 18.71
C GLY A 279 1.30 -2.66 17.32
N CYS A 280 2.20 -1.87 16.71
CA CYS A 280 2.01 -1.29 15.39
C CYS A 280 3.14 -1.69 14.43
N ILE A 281 2.79 -2.09 13.21
CA ILE A 281 3.75 -2.28 12.12
C ILE A 281 3.61 -1.12 11.13
N ARG A 282 4.73 -0.52 10.69
CA ARG A 282 4.82 0.57 9.71
C ARG A 282 5.51 0.04 8.44
N PRO A 283 4.79 -0.59 7.51
CA PRO A 283 5.40 -1.09 6.27
C PRO A 283 5.94 0.03 5.40
N GLY A 284 7.05 -0.23 4.72
CA GLY A 284 7.62 0.63 3.69
C GLY A 284 6.65 0.89 2.54
N ASN A 285 6.99 1.88 1.72
CA ASN A 285 6.14 2.33 0.63
C ASN A 285 6.57 1.69 -0.70
N GLY A 286 5.75 0.91 -1.41
CA GLY A 286 4.45 0.31 -1.08
C GLY A 286 4.53 -1.19 -0.78
N VAL A 287 3.46 -1.74 -0.18
CA VAL A 287 3.32 -3.18 0.02
C VAL A 287 2.89 -3.86 -1.28
N PHE A 288 3.64 -4.85 -1.76
CA PHE A 288 3.41 -5.50 -3.06
C PHE A 288 3.63 -7.01 -3.00
N GLY A 289 3.16 -7.75 -4.01
CA GLY A 289 3.19 -9.21 -4.02
C GLY A 289 1.97 -9.84 -4.70
N PRO A 290 1.93 -11.19 -4.80
CA PRO A 290 0.84 -11.90 -5.46
C PRO A 290 -0.52 -11.64 -4.81
N GLY A 291 -1.59 -11.69 -5.61
CA GLY A 291 -2.96 -11.43 -5.15
C GLY A 291 -3.45 -9.98 -5.33
N GLY A 292 -2.92 -9.27 -6.33
CA GLY A 292 -3.45 -7.96 -6.77
C GLY A 292 -2.81 -6.74 -6.14
N ASP A 293 -1.48 -6.63 -6.20
CA ASP A 293 -0.78 -5.42 -5.81
C ASP A 293 -0.94 -4.28 -6.85
N LEU A 294 -0.77 -3.05 -6.38
CA LEU A 294 -0.94 -1.82 -7.18
C LEU A 294 0.32 -1.40 -7.93
N LEU A 295 1.37 -2.21 -7.90
CA LEU A 295 2.67 -1.92 -8.48
C LEU A 295 2.96 -2.92 -9.59
N VAL A 296 3.68 -3.99 -9.28
CA VAL A 296 4.19 -4.96 -10.26
C VAL A 296 3.04 -5.68 -10.96
N GLY A 297 2.05 -6.19 -10.20
CA GLY A 297 0.90 -6.87 -10.78
C GLY A 297 0.09 -5.98 -11.71
N ALA A 298 -0.16 -4.72 -11.28
CA ALA A 298 -0.86 -3.74 -12.10
C ALA A 298 -0.09 -3.40 -13.39
N TYR A 299 1.23 -3.28 -13.35
CA TYR A 299 2.05 -3.05 -14.55
C TYR A 299 1.97 -4.20 -15.55
N MET A 300 2.03 -5.44 -15.07
CA MET A 300 1.92 -6.65 -15.89
C MET A 300 0.56 -6.75 -16.60
N VAL A 301 -0.52 -6.38 -15.90
CA VAL A 301 -1.89 -6.39 -16.45
C VAL A 301 -2.08 -5.27 -17.48
N ARG A 302 -1.68 -4.03 -17.16
CA ARG A 302 -1.85 -2.87 -18.04
C ARG A 302 -1.01 -2.94 -19.31
N LYS A 303 0.17 -3.57 -19.23
CA LYS A 303 1.21 -3.66 -20.27
C LYS A 303 1.81 -2.32 -20.72
N TYR A 304 1.00 -1.29 -20.93
CA TYR A 304 1.48 0.06 -21.24
C TYR A 304 1.32 0.97 -20.02
N ASN A 305 2.44 1.50 -19.52
CA ASN A 305 2.49 2.23 -18.26
C ASN A 305 3.16 3.61 -18.43
N PRO A 306 2.37 4.69 -18.52
CA PRO A 306 2.91 6.05 -18.42
C PRO A 306 3.48 6.29 -17.02
N THR A 307 4.66 6.90 -16.92
CA THR A 307 5.33 7.12 -15.63
C THR A 307 6.20 8.37 -15.68
N TRP A 308 6.45 8.97 -14.52
CA TRP A 308 7.40 10.08 -14.31
C TRP A 308 8.23 9.85 -13.05
N LEU A 309 8.34 8.58 -12.65
CA LEU A 309 8.91 8.14 -11.36
C LEU A 309 10.22 7.38 -11.52
N HIS A 310 10.76 7.29 -12.74
CA HIS A 310 11.87 6.40 -13.09
C HIS A 310 13.07 6.49 -12.12
N ALA A 311 13.48 7.71 -11.75
CA ALA A 311 14.62 7.92 -10.86
C ALA A 311 14.32 7.73 -9.37
N ILE A 312 13.04 7.62 -8.99
CA ILE A 312 12.65 7.65 -7.58
C ILE A 312 12.97 6.33 -6.89
N MET A 313 13.72 6.43 -5.79
CA MET A 313 14.15 5.32 -4.94
C MET A 313 13.15 5.11 -3.80
N GLN A 314 12.65 3.88 -3.61
CA GLN A 314 11.73 3.58 -2.50
C GLN A 314 12.05 2.23 -1.85
N SER A 315 11.94 2.16 -0.52
CA SER A 315 11.96 0.87 0.18
C SER A 315 10.56 0.28 0.19
N TYR A 316 10.38 -0.74 -0.64
CA TYR A 316 9.15 -1.52 -0.75
C TYR A 316 9.07 -2.56 0.37
N THR A 317 7.90 -3.18 0.51
CA THR A 317 7.73 -4.34 1.39
C THR A 317 6.94 -5.42 0.68
N TYR A 318 7.55 -6.58 0.47
CA TYR A 318 6.86 -7.75 -0.03
C TYR A 318 5.80 -8.20 0.98
N VAL A 319 4.60 -8.52 0.49
CA VAL A 319 3.42 -8.72 1.34
C VAL A 319 3.56 -9.87 2.32
N GLU A 320 4.29 -10.94 1.94
CA GLU A 320 4.56 -12.05 2.86
C GLU A 320 5.51 -11.64 3.98
N ASN A 321 6.56 -10.85 3.67
CA ASN A 321 7.43 -10.25 4.68
C ASN A 321 6.61 -9.36 5.64
N CYS A 322 5.70 -8.56 5.09
CA CYS A 322 4.81 -7.73 5.89
C CYS A 322 3.93 -8.55 6.83
N SER A 323 3.35 -9.66 6.35
CA SER A 323 2.57 -10.56 7.21
C SER A 323 3.43 -11.24 8.27
N LEU A 324 4.66 -11.66 7.93
CA LEU A 324 5.60 -12.25 8.88
C LEU A 324 5.90 -11.30 10.04
N ALA A 325 6.14 -10.02 9.76
CA ALA A 325 6.37 -9.02 10.81
C ALA A 325 5.20 -8.91 11.80
N HIS A 326 3.95 -9.03 11.33
CA HIS A 326 2.78 -9.02 12.21
C HIS A 326 2.75 -10.25 13.12
N LEU A 327 3.02 -11.44 12.56
CA LEU A 327 3.05 -12.69 13.32
C LEU A 327 4.22 -12.74 14.31
N LEU A 328 5.37 -12.18 13.94
CA LEU A 328 6.51 -12.05 14.84
C LEU A 328 6.18 -11.11 16.00
N TYR A 329 5.52 -9.98 15.76
CA TYR A 329 5.13 -9.09 16.84
C TYR A 329 4.12 -9.75 17.79
N GLU A 330 3.12 -10.46 17.27
CA GLU A 330 2.25 -11.30 18.11
C GLU A 330 3.09 -12.26 18.98
N GLN A 331 4.01 -13.00 18.36
CA GLN A 331 4.85 -13.98 19.05
C GLN A 331 5.66 -13.33 20.18
N ARG A 332 6.25 -12.14 19.96
CA ARG A 332 6.99 -11.41 21.00
C ARG A 332 6.08 -10.99 22.16
N LEU A 333 4.85 -10.54 21.88
CA LEU A 333 3.90 -10.18 22.93
C LEU A 333 3.43 -11.40 23.72
N ILE A 334 3.21 -12.55 23.07
CA ILE A 334 2.92 -13.82 23.76
C ILE A 334 4.07 -14.23 24.68
N GLU A 335 5.31 -14.12 24.21
CA GLU A 335 6.50 -14.44 25.02
C GLU A 335 6.58 -13.55 26.28
N LEU A 336 6.29 -12.26 26.14
CA LEU A 336 6.24 -11.33 27.28
C LEU A 336 5.10 -11.66 28.24
N GLU A 337 3.91 -12.02 27.74
CA GLU A 337 2.80 -12.50 28.58
C GLU A 337 3.15 -13.78 29.35
N ASN A 338 3.98 -14.65 28.76
CA ASN A 338 4.47 -15.88 29.37
C ASN A 338 5.70 -15.68 30.28
N GLY A 339 6.09 -14.44 30.59
CA GLY A 339 7.15 -14.12 31.54
C GLY A 339 8.55 -14.04 30.95
N SER A 340 8.70 -13.83 29.64
CA SER A 340 10.00 -13.51 29.03
C SER A 340 10.66 -12.29 29.68
N THR A 341 11.98 -12.33 29.83
CA THR A 341 12.80 -11.23 30.37
C THR A 341 13.29 -10.27 29.29
N HIS A 342 12.84 -10.44 28.04
CA HIS A 342 13.20 -9.53 26.95
C HIS A 342 12.65 -8.11 27.20
N PRO A 343 13.22 -7.08 26.55
CA PRO A 343 12.68 -5.72 26.66
C PRO A 343 11.19 -5.68 26.31
N ASP A 344 10.41 -4.97 27.12
CA ASP A 344 8.99 -4.83 26.85
C ASP A 344 8.77 -3.89 25.66
N ILE A 345 8.22 -4.44 24.58
CA ILE A 345 7.94 -3.75 23.32
C ILE A 345 6.43 -3.53 23.10
N GLY A 346 5.60 -3.67 24.15
CA GLY A 346 4.18 -3.31 24.08
C GLY A 346 3.95 -1.85 23.74
N GLY A 347 2.96 -1.57 22.90
CA GLY A 347 2.61 -0.22 22.48
C GLY A 347 3.64 0.45 21.56
N ASP A 348 4.62 -0.29 21.05
CA ASP A 348 5.60 0.23 20.10
C ASP A 348 5.14 0.20 18.65
N ALA A 349 5.89 0.92 17.81
CA ALA A 349 5.76 0.88 16.36
C ALA A 349 7.10 0.48 15.72
N PHE A 350 7.05 -0.40 14.73
CA PHE A 350 8.23 -0.89 13.99
C PHE A 350 8.09 -0.66 12.49
N CYS A 351 9.02 0.07 11.90
CA CYS A 351 9.23 0.19 10.48
C CYS A 351 9.77 -1.13 9.94
N ILE A 352 9.22 -1.56 8.81
CA ILE A 352 9.69 -2.74 8.09
C ILE A 352 9.86 -2.40 6.62
N ALA A 353 10.90 -2.95 5.99
CA ALA A 353 11.14 -2.88 4.56
C ALA A 353 11.48 -4.27 4.02
N ASP A 354 11.85 -4.39 2.74
CA ASP A 354 12.51 -5.58 2.22
C ASP A 354 14.02 -5.55 2.48
N MET A 355 14.69 -6.70 2.34
CA MET A 355 16.13 -6.78 2.49
C MET A 355 16.87 -6.14 1.31
N GLY A 356 17.98 -5.48 1.64
CA GLY A 356 18.94 -4.93 0.70
C GLY A 356 18.67 -3.46 0.36
N PRO A 357 19.52 -2.86 -0.50
CA PRO A 357 19.34 -1.48 -0.91
C PRO A 357 18.01 -1.29 -1.67
N PRO A 358 17.26 -0.21 -1.39
CA PRO A 358 15.99 0.05 -2.07
C PRO A 358 16.20 0.29 -3.57
N PRO A 359 15.40 -0.32 -4.47
CA PRO A 359 15.50 -0.05 -5.90
C PRO A 359 14.92 1.33 -6.24
N THR A 360 15.26 1.81 -7.43
CA THR A 360 14.49 2.86 -8.10
C THR A 360 13.28 2.27 -8.81
N SER A 361 12.27 3.09 -9.10
CA SER A 361 11.14 2.63 -9.93
C SER A 361 11.62 2.16 -11.31
N GLY A 362 12.66 2.79 -11.86
CA GLY A 362 13.32 2.37 -13.10
C GLY A 362 13.87 0.94 -13.06
N ASP A 363 14.38 0.48 -11.92
CA ASP A 363 14.82 -0.92 -11.77
C ASP A 363 13.64 -1.90 -11.85
N ILE A 364 12.51 -1.57 -11.22
CA ILE A 364 11.29 -2.38 -11.28
C ILE A 364 10.73 -2.39 -12.71
N HIS A 365 10.73 -1.24 -13.38
CA HIS A 365 10.34 -1.11 -14.78
C HIS A 365 11.21 -1.99 -15.68
N PHE A 366 12.53 -1.91 -15.51
CA PHE A 366 13.48 -2.72 -16.27
C PHE A 366 13.29 -4.22 -16.02
N ALA A 367 13.10 -4.64 -14.77
CA ALA A 367 12.85 -6.04 -14.43
C ALA A 367 11.57 -6.57 -15.08
N THR A 368 10.47 -5.83 -15.00
CA THR A 368 9.19 -6.26 -15.61
C THR A 368 9.24 -6.24 -17.14
N GLU A 369 9.95 -5.29 -17.75
CA GLU A 369 10.19 -5.28 -19.20
C GLU A 369 10.99 -6.53 -19.64
N VAL A 370 12.09 -6.84 -18.95
CA VAL A 370 12.93 -8.03 -19.21
C VAL A 370 12.11 -9.32 -19.06
N LEU A 371 11.44 -9.50 -17.92
CA LEU A 371 10.69 -10.72 -17.61
C LEU A 371 9.41 -10.88 -18.44
N SER A 372 8.92 -9.78 -19.02
CA SER A 372 7.79 -9.82 -19.95
C SER A 372 8.18 -10.08 -21.40
N GLY A 373 9.49 -10.12 -21.71
CA GLY A 373 9.98 -10.17 -23.08
C GLY A 373 9.58 -8.93 -23.90
N GLY A 374 9.54 -7.75 -23.27
CA GLY A 374 9.17 -6.48 -23.90
C GLY A 374 7.67 -6.26 -24.15
N LYS A 375 6.81 -7.11 -23.57
CA LYS A 375 5.34 -6.94 -23.61
C LYS A 375 4.87 -5.82 -22.68
N VAL A 376 5.53 -5.65 -21.54
CA VAL A 376 5.32 -4.53 -20.62
C VAL A 376 6.28 -3.41 -21.02
N ARG A 377 5.74 -2.20 -21.22
CA ARG A 377 6.47 -1.03 -21.69
C ARG A 377 6.12 0.19 -20.86
N TYR A 378 7.11 1.06 -20.73
CA TYR A 378 7.01 2.29 -19.96
C TYR A 378 7.20 3.50 -20.86
N HIS A 379 6.39 4.53 -20.64
CA HIS A 379 6.51 5.81 -21.33
C HIS A 379 6.78 6.91 -20.33
N ASN A 380 7.98 7.50 -20.40
CA ASN A 380 8.38 8.56 -19.49
C ASN A 380 7.69 9.88 -19.88
N LEU A 381 6.95 10.45 -18.93
CA LEU A 381 6.31 11.74 -19.00
C LEU A 381 7.06 12.74 -18.14
N SER A 382 6.93 14.03 -18.47
CA SER A 382 7.48 15.13 -17.70
C SER A 382 6.87 15.17 -16.29
N PRO A 383 7.65 14.99 -15.19
CA PRO A 383 7.12 15.11 -13.84
C PRO A 383 6.55 16.51 -13.56
N THR A 384 7.14 17.57 -14.11
CA THR A 384 6.66 18.96 -13.93
C THR A 384 5.35 19.21 -14.66
N ALA A 385 5.21 18.73 -15.90
CA ALA A 385 3.95 18.85 -16.62
C ALA A 385 2.83 18.06 -15.93
N MET A 386 3.14 16.83 -15.50
CA MET A 386 2.17 15.98 -14.78
C MET A 386 1.79 16.56 -13.42
N LEU A 387 2.71 17.25 -12.73
CA LEU A 387 2.39 18.03 -11.53
C LEU A 387 1.41 19.17 -11.84
N GLY A 388 1.60 19.87 -12.97
CA GLY A 388 0.67 20.89 -13.46
C GLY A 388 -0.74 20.32 -13.68
N VAL A 389 -0.85 19.19 -14.37
CA VAL A 389 -2.13 18.48 -14.56
C VAL A 389 -2.73 18.09 -13.21
N ALA A 390 -1.93 17.60 -12.28
CA ALA A 390 -2.39 17.21 -10.96
C ALA A 390 -2.98 18.39 -10.16
N GLN A 391 -2.40 19.59 -10.28
CA GLN A 391 -2.96 20.80 -9.67
C GLN A 391 -4.34 21.16 -10.26
N LEU A 392 -4.52 21.00 -11.58
CA LEU A 392 -5.81 21.24 -12.22
C LEU A 392 -6.88 20.22 -11.77
N VAL A 393 -6.49 18.96 -11.61
CA VAL A 393 -7.37 17.90 -11.07
C VAL A 393 -7.78 18.23 -9.64
N GLU A 394 -6.84 18.59 -8.76
CA GLU A 394 -7.14 18.99 -7.37
C GLU A 394 -8.04 20.24 -7.33
N LEU A 395 -7.75 21.25 -8.16
CA LEU A 395 -8.57 22.48 -8.26
C LEU A 395 -10.01 22.16 -8.66
N TYR A 396 -10.20 21.30 -9.66
CA TYR A 396 -11.54 20.86 -10.06
C TYR A 396 -12.22 20.05 -8.95
N TYR A 397 -11.50 19.11 -8.35
CA TYR A 397 -12.00 18.24 -7.29
C TYR A 397 -12.49 19.04 -6.08
N LEU A 398 -11.67 19.97 -5.59
CA LEU A 398 -12.00 20.86 -4.48
C LEU A 398 -13.07 21.88 -4.88
N GLY A 399 -12.94 22.51 -6.05
CA GLY A 399 -13.89 23.49 -6.56
C GLY A 399 -15.31 22.94 -6.65
N ARG A 400 -15.47 21.76 -7.25
CA ARG A 400 -16.76 21.06 -7.30
C ARG A 400 -17.32 20.83 -5.90
N ARG A 401 -16.50 20.34 -4.97
CA ARG A 401 -16.94 20.02 -3.60
C ARG A 401 -17.35 21.26 -2.81
N PHE A 402 -16.60 22.36 -2.91
CA PHE A 402 -16.95 23.61 -2.26
C PHE A 402 -18.21 24.23 -2.88
N LEU A 403 -18.41 24.11 -4.20
CA LEU A 403 -19.65 24.52 -4.85
C LEU A 403 -20.86 23.74 -4.31
N ILE A 404 -20.76 22.41 -4.20
CA ILE A 404 -21.82 21.55 -3.63
C ILE A 404 -22.15 21.94 -2.18
N LYS A 405 -21.15 22.31 -1.38
CA LYS A 405 -21.35 22.74 0.02
C LYS A 405 -21.83 24.19 0.17
N SER A 406 -21.84 24.97 -0.92
CA SER A 406 -22.22 26.39 -0.91
C SER A 406 -23.69 26.59 -1.28
N ARG A 407 -24.15 27.85 -1.23
CA ARG A 407 -25.46 28.27 -1.76
C ARG A 407 -25.65 28.00 -3.27
N PHE A 408 -24.58 27.70 -3.98
CA PHE A 408 -24.57 27.37 -5.41
C PHE A 408 -24.52 25.86 -5.67
N ALA A 409 -25.06 25.04 -4.76
CA ALA A 409 -25.02 23.58 -4.85
C ALA A 409 -25.48 23.03 -6.20
N PHE A 410 -26.48 23.66 -6.83
CA PHE A 410 -26.96 23.33 -8.17
C PHE A 410 -25.85 23.38 -9.24
N LEU A 411 -24.98 24.40 -9.22
CA LEU A 411 -23.85 24.47 -10.16
C LEU A 411 -22.84 23.35 -9.92
N GLY A 412 -22.59 23.01 -8.65
CA GLY A 412 -21.72 21.90 -8.29
C GLY A 412 -22.28 20.54 -8.68
N SER A 413 -23.60 20.35 -8.64
CA SER A 413 -24.24 19.10 -9.06
C SER A 413 -24.28 18.92 -10.57
N LEU A 414 -24.20 20.01 -11.35
CA LEU A 414 -24.04 19.95 -12.81
C LEU A 414 -22.62 19.52 -13.23
N LEU A 415 -21.62 19.74 -12.38
CA LEU A 415 -20.24 19.32 -12.65
C LEU A 415 -20.09 17.80 -12.44
N PRO A 416 -19.52 17.06 -13.42
CA PRO A 416 -19.22 15.64 -13.26
C PRO A 416 -18.33 15.33 -12.03
N GLN A 417 -18.57 14.21 -11.37
CA GLN A 417 -17.66 13.73 -10.34
C GLN A 417 -16.42 13.11 -10.99
N LEU A 418 -15.24 13.40 -10.45
CA LEU A 418 -14.02 12.66 -10.81
C LEU A 418 -14.11 11.25 -10.22
N LEU A 419 -14.11 10.25 -11.11
CA LEU A 419 -14.17 8.82 -10.81
C LEU A 419 -13.01 8.10 -11.50
N GLY A 420 -12.73 6.85 -11.09
CA GLY A 420 -11.65 6.06 -11.66
C GLY A 420 -10.26 6.59 -11.31
N GLU A 421 -9.28 6.30 -12.18
CA GLU A 421 -7.85 6.49 -11.89
C GLU A 421 -7.42 7.97 -11.85
N ILE A 422 -8.14 8.85 -12.56
CA ILE A 422 -7.77 10.28 -12.63
C ILE A 422 -7.79 10.95 -11.26
N VAL A 423 -8.58 10.45 -10.31
CA VAL A 423 -8.63 11.00 -8.94
C VAL A 423 -7.29 10.87 -8.22
N PHE A 424 -6.47 9.89 -8.58
CA PHE A 424 -5.14 9.72 -8.00
C PHE A 424 -4.15 10.76 -8.51
N LEU A 425 -4.37 11.36 -9.69
CA LEU A 425 -3.48 12.38 -10.23
C LEU A 425 -3.72 13.73 -9.53
N GLN A 426 -3.28 13.84 -8.28
CA GLN A 426 -3.36 15.04 -7.45
C GLN A 426 -2.01 15.34 -6.78
N PRO A 427 -1.72 16.59 -6.37
CA PRO A 427 -0.40 16.97 -5.89
C PRO A 427 0.04 16.23 -4.62
N SER A 428 -0.92 15.76 -3.83
CA SER A 428 -0.69 14.89 -2.66
C SER A 428 0.07 13.61 -3.05
N MET A 429 -0.21 13.02 -4.21
CA MET A 429 0.51 11.83 -4.68
C MET A 429 1.98 12.11 -4.98
N PHE A 430 2.30 13.26 -5.58
CA PHE A 430 3.70 13.64 -5.83
C PHE A 430 4.52 13.70 -4.54
N ALA A 431 3.91 14.15 -3.44
CA ALA A 431 4.57 14.18 -2.14
C ALA A 431 4.84 12.80 -1.54
N LEU A 432 4.29 11.72 -2.10
CA LEU A 432 4.56 10.33 -1.74
C LEU A 432 5.42 9.60 -2.79
N THR A 433 5.20 9.87 -4.08
CA THR A 433 5.79 9.12 -5.20
C THR A 433 6.99 9.81 -5.84
N ASN A 434 7.13 11.13 -5.72
CA ASN A 434 8.26 11.91 -6.26
C ASN A 434 9.26 12.31 -5.18
N VAL A 435 9.43 11.48 -4.15
CA VAL A 435 10.46 11.61 -3.11
C VAL A 435 11.18 10.28 -2.92
N HIS A 436 12.47 10.34 -2.60
CA HIS A 436 13.31 9.18 -2.33
C HIS A 436 13.14 8.75 -0.88
N LEU A 437 12.59 7.55 -0.65
CA LEU A 437 12.23 7.06 0.68
C LEU A 437 13.08 5.86 1.06
N TYR A 438 13.82 6.00 2.14
CA TYR A 438 14.50 4.91 2.81
C TYR A 438 13.83 4.62 4.15
N PHE A 439 13.35 3.40 4.35
CA PHE A 439 12.75 2.95 5.61
C PHE A 439 13.76 2.13 6.39
N ASP A 440 14.23 2.67 7.51
CA ASP A 440 15.16 2.00 8.41
C ASP A 440 14.39 0.99 9.27
N ASP A 441 14.57 -0.29 8.96
CA ASP A 441 13.97 -1.42 9.66
C ASP A 441 14.94 -2.13 10.63
N SER A 442 16.07 -1.49 10.96
CA SER A 442 17.13 -2.07 11.81
C SER A 442 16.61 -2.54 13.17
N ARG A 443 15.69 -1.78 13.77
CA ARG A 443 15.07 -2.15 15.06
C ARG A 443 14.14 -3.35 14.92
N ALA A 444 13.36 -3.44 13.84
CA ALA A 444 12.52 -4.61 13.59
C ALA A 444 13.36 -5.89 13.41
N ARG A 445 14.49 -5.77 12.68
CA ARG A 445 15.43 -6.86 12.45
C ARG A 445 16.24 -7.25 13.69
N ALA A 446 16.40 -6.35 14.64
CA ALA A 446 17.15 -6.63 15.85
C ALA A 446 16.59 -7.87 16.56
N PRO A 447 17.44 -8.67 17.20
CA PRO A 447 17.00 -9.89 17.84
C PRO A 447 16.13 -9.58 19.08
N PRO A 448 15.24 -10.49 19.50
CA PRO A 448 14.29 -10.25 20.60
C PRO A 448 14.93 -9.80 21.91
N GLU A 449 16.13 -10.29 22.23
CA GLU A 449 16.88 -9.95 23.43
C GLU A 449 17.29 -8.46 23.47
N LYS A 450 17.31 -7.80 22.31
CA LYS A 450 17.59 -6.36 22.14
C LYS A 450 16.33 -5.53 21.94
N GLY A 451 15.14 -6.11 22.12
CA GLY A 451 13.87 -5.41 21.92
C GLY A 451 13.49 -5.21 20.46
N GLY A 452 13.99 -6.08 19.56
CA GLY A 452 13.52 -6.16 18.18
C GLY A 452 12.54 -7.31 17.95
N LEU A 453 12.02 -7.43 16.74
CA LEU A 453 11.07 -8.48 16.39
C LEU A 453 11.76 -9.78 15.97
N GLY A 454 13.08 -9.76 15.73
CA GLY A 454 13.76 -10.83 15.00
C GLY A 454 13.28 -10.93 13.56
N TYR A 455 12.86 -9.80 12.96
CA TYR A 455 12.34 -9.75 11.60
C TYR A 455 13.43 -10.08 10.60
N THR A 456 13.37 -11.29 10.04
CA THR A 456 14.24 -11.75 8.96
C THR A 456 13.44 -11.81 7.67
N ASN A 457 13.65 -10.83 6.82
CA ASN A 457 12.91 -10.67 5.58
C ASN A 457 13.44 -11.72 4.62
N HIS A 458 12.61 -12.69 4.24
CA HIS A 458 13.01 -13.81 3.39
C HIS A 458 12.96 -13.49 1.91
N TYR A 459 12.38 -12.35 1.55
CA TYR A 459 12.38 -11.81 0.20
C TYR A 459 13.08 -10.45 0.15
N THR A 460 13.96 -10.29 -0.83
CA THR A 460 14.39 -8.99 -1.35
C THR A 460 13.31 -8.42 -2.29
N THR A 461 13.35 -7.12 -2.58
CA THR A 461 12.41 -6.52 -3.52
C THR A 461 12.51 -7.14 -4.93
N LEU A 462 13.72 -7.50 -5.39
CA LEU A 462 13.91 -8.17 -6.69
C LEU A 462 13.21 -9.53 -6.73
N GLU A 463 13.40 -10.35 -5.68
CA GLU A 463 12.74 -11.65 -5.59
C GLU A 463 11.22 -11.50 -5.54
N GLY A 464 10.72 -10.50 -4.81
CA GLY A 464 9.30 -10.15 -4.80
C GLY A 464 8.78 -9.80 -6.20
N VAL A 465 9.51 -8.99 -6.98
CA VAL A 465 9.15 -8.63 -8.36
C VAL A 465 9.09 -9.90 -9.22
N CYS A 466 10.14 -10.73 -9.18
CA CYS A 466 10.20 -11.99 -9.90
C CYS A 466 9.02 -12.91 -9.55
N ARG A 467 8.62 -12.95 -8.27
CA ARG A 467 7.48 -13.75 -7.81
C ARG A 467 6.15 -13.25 -8.33
N VAL A 468 5.91 -11.95 -8.31
CA VAL A 468 4.67 -11.38 -8.88
C VAL A 468 4.58 -11.69 -10.37
N VAL A 469 5.68 -11.57 -11.11
CA VAL A 469 5.70 -11.90 -12.54
C VAL A 469 5.46 -13.40 -12.77
N ALA A 470 6.08 -14.27 -11.97
CA ALA A 470 5.86 -15.71 -12.07
C ALA A 470 4.38 -16.07 -11.77
N ASP A 471 3.80 -15.48 -10.73
CA ASP A 471 2.40 -15.67 -10.36
C ASP A 471 1.44 -15.17 -11.45
N HIS A 472 1.72 -14.01 -12.05
CA HIS A 472 0.97 -13.48 -13.18
C HIS A 472 0.93 -14.48 -14.34
N TYR A 473 2.05 -15.15 -14.66
CA TYR A 473 2.05 -16.16 -15.70
C TYR A 473 1.35 -17.47 -15.31
N ARG A 474 1.50 -17.91 -14.06
CA ARG A 474 0.81 -19.11 -13.54
C ARG A 474 -0.71 -18.98 -13.57
N THR A 475 -1.22 -17.78 -13.30
CA THR A 475 -2.65 -17.45 -13.31
C THR A 475 -3.19 -17.09 -14.70
N GLY A 476 -2.41 -17.30 -15.77
CA GLY A 476 -2.83 -17.03 -17.14
C GLY A 476 -2.94 -15.54 -17.48
N GLY A 477 -2.27 -14.68 -16.73
CA GLY A 477 -2.24 -13.23 -16.95
C GLY A 477 -3.50 -12.49 -16.48
N GLN A 478 -4.37 -13.15 -15.71
CA GLN A 478 -5.56 -12.49 -15.16
C GLN A 478 -5.19 -11.60 -13.97
N GLY A 479 -5.52 -10.32 -14.06
CA GLY A 479 -5.35 -9.37 -12.97
C GLY A 479 -6.41 -9.54 -11.89
N THR A 480 -6.02 -9.40 -10.63
CA THR A 480 -6.99 -9.24 -9.53
C THR A 480 -7.40 -7.76 -9.45
N THR A 481 -8.69 -7.47 -9.62
CA THR A 481 -9.21 -6.09 -9.59
C THR A 481 -9.23 -5.56 -8.16
N ARG A 482 -8.57 -4.42 -7.88
CA ARG A 482 -8.58 -3.76 -6.57
C ARG A 482 -9.41 -2.47 -6.63
N ALA A 483 -10.15 -2.17 -5.55
CA ALA A 483 -10.81 -0.88 -5.40
C ALA A 483 -10.21 -0.11 -4.22
N ILE A 484 -9.70 1.09 -4.49
CA ILE A 484 -9.08 1.98 -3.52
C ILE A 484 -10.08 3.10 -3.20
N ALA A 485 -10.50 3.19 -1.94
CA ALA A 485 -11.44 4.21 -1.47
C ALA A 485 -12.73 4.34 -2.31
N GLY A 486 -13.25 3.21 -2.80
CA GLY A 486 -14.45 3.15 -3.64
C GLY A 486 -14.20 3.38 -5.13
N HIS A 487 -12.97 3.74 -5.54
CA HIS A 487 -12.58 3.83 -6.94
C HIS A 487 -12.00 2.49 -7.39
N VAL A 488 -12.68 1.84 -8.33
CA VAL A 488 -12.23 0.57 -8.93
C VAL A 488 -11.10 0.89 -9.91
N GLU A 489 -9.95 0.24 -9.73
CA GLU A 489 -8.91 0.15 -10.76
C GLU A 489 -9.44 -0.84 -11.80
N THR A 490 -10.02 -0.33 -12.89
CA THR A 490 -10.48 -1.22 -13.96
C THR A 490 -9.25 -1.81 -14.62
N SER A 491 -9.14 -3.14 -14.64
CA SER A 491 -8.09 -3.89 -15.37
C SER A 491 -8.04 -3.56 -16.87
N GLN A 492 -9.06 -2.87 -17.35
CA GLN A 492 -9.11 -2.20 -18.63
C GLN A 492 -9.03 -0.70 -18.35
N SER A 493 -7.90 -0.09 -18.70
CA SER A 493 -7.84 1.36 -18.86
C SER A 493 -8.99 1.79 -19.78
N PRO A 494 -9.66 2.94 -19.55
CA PRO A 494 -10.57 3.52 -20.52
C PRO A 494 -9.95 3.67 -21.92
N LEU A 495 -8.61 3.74 -22.00
CA LEU A 495 -7.84 3.71 -23.26
C LEU A 495 -7.86 2.34 -23.94
N VAL A 496 -7.90 1.21 -23.22
CA VAL A 496 -8.03 -0.13 -23.83
C VAL A 496 -9.45 -0.34 -24.35
N GLY A 497 -10.47 0.18 -23.67
CA GLY A 497 -11.84 0.22 -24.19
C GLY A 497 -11.94 1.11 -25.45
N ALA A 498 -11.20 2.22 -25.47
CA ALA A 498 -11.08 3.08 -26.66
C ALA A 498 -10.27 2.41 -27.78
N GLU A 499 -9.20 1.67 -27.49
CA GLU A 499 -8.40 0.90 -28.47
C GLU A 499 -9.17 -0.30 -29.02
N LEU A 500 -9.97 -0.99 -28.20
CA LEU A 500 -10.86 -2.05 -28.67
C LEU A 500 -11.98 -1.46 -29.52
N ALA A 501 -12.53 -0.30 -29.13
CA ALA A 501 -13.55 0.40 -29.92
C ALA A 501 -12.98 0.96 -31.24
N ILE A 502 -11.74 1.46 -31.24
CA ILE A 502 -11.01 1.92 -32.42
C ILE A 502 -10.61 0.73 -33.29
N GLY A 503 -10.11 -0.36 -32.73
CA GLY A 503 -9.78 -1.60 -33.45
C GLY A 503 -11.00 -2.25 -34.08
N THR A 504 -12.13 -2.29 -33.35
CA THR A 504 -13.41 -2.77 -33.88
C THR A 504 -14.00 -1.80 -34.92
N ALA A 505 -13.74 -0.50 -34.79
CA ALA A 505 -14.11 0.49 -35.80
C ALA A 505 -13.23 0.41 -37.05
N MET A 506 -11.93 0.11 -36.92
CA MET A 506 -10.99 -0.09 -38.02
C MET A 506 -11.18 -1.43 -38.73
N GLU A 507 -11.63 -2.49 -38.04
CA GLU A 507 -12.07 -3.74 -38.70
C GLU A 507 -13.40 -3.57 -39.45
N LYS A 508 -14.27 -2.66 -39.00
CA LYS A 508 -15.54 -2.34 -39.66
C LYS A 508 -15.39 -1.32 -40.80
N ILE A 509 -14.36 -0.49 -40.75
CA ILE A 509 -13.96 0.41 -41.85
C ILE A 509 -12.90 -0.36 -42.63
N GLY A 510 -13.35 -1.29 -43.48
CA GLY A 510 -12.48 -2.04 -44.37
C GLY A 510 -11.48 -1.11 -45.09
N ASP A 511 -10.23 -1.57 -45.12
CA ASP A 511 -9.03 -0.94 -45.67
C ASP A 511 -9.30 0.08 -46.80
N PRO A 512 -9.07 1.38 -46.54
CA PRO A 512 -8.79 2.33 -47.60
C PRO A 512 -7.46 3.01 -47.27
N PHE A 513 -6.35 2.51 -47.82
CA PHE A 513 -5.37 3.28 -48.57
C PHE A 513 -4.10 2.44 -48.75
N ASP A 514 -4.16 1.49 -49.69
CA ASP A 514 -2.98 0.89 -50.30
C ASP A 514 -2.26 1.95 -51.15
N ALA A 515 -1.40 2.74 -50.51
CA ALA A 515 -0.63 3.82 -51.11
C ALA A 515 0.50 3.35 -52.06
N ARG A 516 0.44 2.12 -52.57
CA ARG A 516 1.41 1.57 -53.54
C ARG A 516 0.87 1.34 -54.96
N LYS A 517 -0.37 1.75 -55.27
CA LYS A 517 -0.94 1.63 -56.63
C LYS A 517 -1.12 2.95 -57.42
N ALA A 518 -0.59 4.07 -56.94
CA ALA A 518 -0.71 5.38 -57.62
C ALA A 518 0.57 5.85 -58.34
N LEU A 519 1.50 4.94 -58.64
CA LEU A 519 2.65 5.19 -59.51
C LEU A 519 2.76 4.06 -60.54
N ASN A 520 1.92 4.13 -61.57
CA ASN A 520 2.12 3.64 -62.93
C ASN A 520 1.08 4.25 -63.87
#